data_AF-A0A7C7GLL2-F1
#
_entry.id   AF-A0A7C7GLL2-F1
#
_cell.length_a   1.000
_cell.length_b   1.000
_cell.length_c   1.000
_cell.angle_alpha   90.00
_cell.angle_beta   90.00
_cell.angle_gamma   90.00
#
_symmetry.space_group_name_H-M   'P 1'
#
loop_
_entity.id
_entity.type
_entity.pdbx_description
1 polymer ?
#
loop_
_entity_poly.entity_id
_entity_poly.type
_entity_poly.pdbx_seq_one_letter_code
_entity_poly.pdbx_strand_id
1 'polypeptide(L)'
;MKYYISQTIVEMVDGRLIGREVVLTRADSRVKDSDGTRYKNVKLFMHKMRAIGIENLHINKYEKKRYNRLIREQNKRHKVKQLTMADLAKMTEQADKELSDNHVGGE
;
A
#
# COMPACT_ATOMS: atom_id res chain seq x y z
N MET A 1 16.07 -4.46 19.51
CA MET A 1 16.04 -3.91 18.13
C MET A 1 14.73 -4.29 17.42
N LYS A 2 14.16 -3.41 16.58
CA LYS A 2 12.92 -3.71 15.81
C LYS A 2 13.24 -4.14 14.38
N TYR A 3 12.41 -5.01 13.83
CA TYR A 3 12.52 -5.51 12.45
C TYR A 3 11.17 -5.41 11.75
N TYR A 4 11.21 -5.27 10.43
CA TYR A 4 10.02 -5.30 9.57
C TYR A 4 10.34 -6.06 8.29
N ILE A 5 9.29 -6.54 7.63
CA ILE A 5 9.38 -7.18 6.32
C ILE A 5 8.94 -6.15 5.28
N SER A 6 9.76 -6.03 4.23
CA SER A 6 9.35 -5.34 3.02
C SER A 6 9.39 -6.28 1.82
N GLN A 7 8.64 -5.91 0.80
CA GLN A 7 8.61 -6.58 -0.49
C GLN A 7 9.07 -5.60 -1.56
N THR A 8 9.92 -6.08 -2.47
CA THR A 8 10.27 -5.36 -3.69
C THR A 8 9.35 -5.83 -4.80
N ILE A 9 8.60 -4.89 -5.38
CA ILE A 9 7.65 -5.16 -6.46
C ILE A 9 8.15 -4.42 -7.69
N VAL A 10 8.26 -5.14 -8.79
CA VAL A 10 8.63 -4.61 -10.11
C VAL A 10 7.49 -4.93 -11.06
N GLU A 11 6.90 -3.89 -11.65
CA GLU A 11 5.75 -3.98 -12.54
C GLU A 11 6.07 -3.26 -13.85
N MET A 12 5.63 -3.81 -14.98
CA MET A 12 5.66 -3.12 -16.27
C MET A 12 4.33 -2.38 -16.43
N VAL A 13 4.38 -1.05 -16.53
CA VAL A 13 3.20 -0.19 -16.72
C VAL A 13 3.48 0.74 -17.89
N ASP A 14 2.61 0.74 -18.91
CA ASP A 14 2.73 1.57 -20.11
C ASP A 14 4.10 1.47 -20.81
N GLY A 15 4.66 0.26 -20.88
CA GLY A 15 5.98 0.00 -21.48
C GLY A 15 7.17 0.49 -20.65
N ARG A 16 6.95 0.94 -19.41
CA ARG A 16 7.99 1.38 -18.47
C ARG A 16 8.06 0.46 -17.25
N LEU A 17 9.28 0.17 -16.83
CA LEU A 17 9.52 -0.64 -15.64
C LEU A 17 9.44 0.24 -14.40
N ILE A 18 8.48 -0.05 -13.52
CA ILE A 18 8.26 0.66 -12.26
C ILE A 18 8.63 -0.28 -11.11
N GLY A 19 9.64 0.12 -10.32
CA GLY A 19 10.04 -0.55 -9.11
C GLY A 19 9.53 0.18 -7.87
N ARG A 20 9.02 -0.56 -6.88
CA ARG A 20 8.60 0.00 -5.59
C ARG A 20 8.85 -0.96 -4.43
N GLU A 21 9.20 -0.39 -3.29
CA GLU A 21 9.30 -1.14 -2.03
C GLU A 21 8.00 -0.91 -1.21
N VAL A 22 7.47 -1.98 -0.61
CA VAL A 22 6.27 -1.94 0.21
C VAL A 22 6.55 -2.58 1.56
N VAL A 23 6.13 -1.93 2.64
CA VAL A 23 6.22 -2.50 3.99
C VAL A 23 5.02 -3.41 4.23
N LEU A 24 5.28 -4.69 4.51
CA LEU A 24 4.24 -5.70 4.74
C LEU A 24 3.90 -5.86 6.22
N THR A 25 4.89 -5.70 7.11
CA THR A 25 4.69 -5.83 8.55
C THR A 25 5.11 -4.57 9.27
N ARG A 26 4.35 -4.20 10.31
CA ARG A 26 4.73 -3.06 11.17
C ARG A 26 5.98 -3.42 11.96
N ALA A 27 6.87 -2.45 12.12
CA ALA A 27 7.98 -2.55 13.07
C ALA A 27 7.44 -2.50 14.51
N ASP A 28 7.01 -3.65 15.04
CA ASP A 28 6.36 -3.71 16.34
C ASP A 28 7.37 -3.63 17.51
N SER A 29 7.00 -2.88 18.55
CA SER A 29 7.70 -2.81 19.85
C SER A 29 7.13 -3.78 20.89
N ARG A 30 5.92 -4.32 20.67
CA ARG A 30 5.15 -5.04 21.70
C ARG A 30 5.75 -6.40 22.07
N VAL A 31 6.54 -7.00 21.19
CA VAL A 31 7.29 -8.22 21.50
C VAL A 31 8.45 -7.84 22.42
N LYS A 32 8.45 -8.30 23.67
CA LYS A 32 9.59 -8.10 24.59
C LYS A 32 10.83 -8.79 24.00
N ASP A 33 11.97 -8.12 24.04
CA ASP A 33 13.23 -8.58 23.42
C ASP A 33 13.94 -9.60 24.32
N SER A 34 13.24 -10.62 24.78
CA SER A 34 13.90 -11.76 25.42
C SER A 34 14.52 -12.60 24.31
N ASP A 35 15.84 -12.52 24.18
CA ASP A 35 16.66 -13.53 23.50
C ASP A 35 16.51 -13.66 21.97
N GLY A 36 16.39 -12.53 21.26
CA GLY A 36 16.34 -12.52 19.79
C GLY A 36 15.04 -13.07 19.18
N THR A 37 14.04 -13.33 20.02
CA THR A 37 12.71 -13.85 19.64
C THR A 37 12.04 -12.99 18.56
N ARG A 38 12.27 -11.67 18.55
CA ARG A 38 11.77 -10.78 17.48
C ARG A 38 12.25 -11.17 16.09
N TYR A 39 13.54 -11.41 15.93
CA TYR A 39 14.11 -11.76 14.62
C TYR A 39 13.63 -13.14 14.17
N LYS A 40 13.61 -14.11 15.09
CA LYS A 40 13.10 -15.47 14.83
C LYS A 40 11.65 -15.46 14.36
N ASN A 41 10.79 -14.68 15.03
CA ASN A 41 9.38 -14.56 14.67
C ASN A 41 9.17 -13.90 13.30
N VAL A 42 9.89 -12.81 13.03
CA VAL A 42 9.85 -12.12 11.72
C VAL A 42 10.35 -13.05 10.61
N LYS A 43 11.41 -13.83 10.86
CA LYS A 43 11.93 -14.82 9.91
C LYS A 43 10.92 -15.93 9.65
N LEU A 44 10.30 -16.50 10.69
CA LEU A 44 9.26 -17.52 10.53
C LEU A 44 8.08 -16.99 9.72
N PHE A 45 7.66 -15.76 9.98
CA PHE A 45 6.57 -15.13 9.24
C PHE A 45 6.94 -14.86 7.77
N MET A 46 8.18 -14.43 7.49
CA MET A 46 8.69 -14.33 6.13
C MET A 46 8.66 -15.68 5.40
N HIS A 47 9.02 -16.78 6.06
CA HIS A 47 8.94 -18.11 5.45
C HIS A 47 7.50 -18.51 5.12
N LYS A 48 6.53 -18.21 5.99
CA LYS A 48 5.11 -18.41 5.69
C LYS A 48 4.65 -17.60 4.48
N MET A 49 5.06 -16.34 4.38
CA MET A 49 4.75 -15.49 3.22
C MET A 49 5.35 -16.04 1.93
N ARG A 50 6.60 -16.53 1.97
CA ARG A 50 7.21 -17.22 0.82
C ARG A 50 6.46 -18.48 0.44
N ALA A 51 5.98 -19.26 1.41
CA ALA A 51 5.19 -20.46 1.16
C ALA A 51 3.83 -20.16 0.50
N ILE A 52 3.28 -18.97 0.71
CA ILE A 52 2.05 -18.49 0.03
C ILE A 52 2.36 -18.03 -1.41
N GLY A 53 3.64 -17.97 -1.81
CA GLY A 53 4.06 -17.52 -3.14
C GLY A 53 4.44 -16.03 -3.20
N ILE A 54 4.60 -15.37 -2.06
CA ILE A 54 5.07 -13.97 -2.03
C ILE A 54 6.60 -13.96 -2.16
N GLU A 55 7.07 -13.53 -3.32
CA GLU A 55 8.49 -13.45 -3.65
C GLU A 55 9.10 -12.06 -3.33
N ASN A 56 10.42 -11.94 -3.44
CA ASN A 56 11.18 -10.69 -3.25
C ASN A 56 11.00 -10.04 -1.86
N LEU A 57 11.00 -10.88 -0.82
CA LEU A 57 10.84 -10.48 0.57
C LEU A 57 12.19 -10.24 1.28
N HIS A 58 12.26 -9.13 2.02
CA HIS A 58 13.44 -8.70 2.76
C HIS A 58 13.12 -8.41 4.22
N ILE A 59 13.99 -8.87 5.14
CA ILE A 59 13.94 -8.50 6.56
C ILE A 59 14.85 -7.31 6.76
N ASN A 60 14.27 -6.19 7.21
CA ASN A 60 14.98 -4.94 7.41
C ASN A 60 15.04 -4.58 8.89
N LYS A 61 16.20 -4.05 9.31
CA LYS A 61 16.35 -3.37 10.61
C LYS A 61 15.55 -2.07 10.57
N TYR A 62 14.84 -1.78 11.66
CA TYR A 62 14.11 -0.53 11.77
C TYR A 62 15.05 0.66 11.85
N GLU A 63 14.93 1.53 10.85
CA GLU A 63 15.55 2.84 10.83
C GLU A 63 14.44 3.88 10.63
N LYS A 64 14.32 4.84 11.56
CA LYS A 64 13.18 5.77 11.63
C LYS A 64 12.97 6.55 10.33
N LYS A 65 14.05 7.06 9.72
CA LYS A 65 13.97 7.88 8.49
C LYS A 65 13.48 7.05 7.30
N ARG A 66 14.14 5.92 7.03
CA ARG A 66 13.78 5.01 5.93
C ARG A 66 12.36 4.45 6.08
N TYR A 67 12.03 3.93 7.27
CA TYR A 67 10.71 3.34 7.51
C TYR A 67 9.58 4.35 7.31
N ASN A 68 9.70 5.56 7.87
CA ASN A 68 8.67 6.59 7.71
C ASN A 68 8.54 7.07 6.26
N ARG A 69 9.64 7.11 5.49
CA ARG A 69 9.58 7.42 4.05
C ARG A 69 8.74 6.38 3.30
N LEU A 70 9.04 5.09 3.49
CA LEU A 70 8.33 3.98 2.85
C LEU A 70 6.84 3.97 3.20
N ILE A 71 6.50 4.14 4.49
CA ILE A 71 5.10 4.20 4.93
C ILE A 71 4.37 5.40 4.32
N ARG A 72 5.01 6.57 4.21
CA ARG A 72 4.41 7.74 3.55
C ARG A 72 4.15 7.50 2.07
N GLU A 73 5.11 6.91 1.36
CA GLU A 73 4.97 6.56 -0.06
C GLU A 73 3.87 5.52 -0.29
N GLN A 74 3.78 4.51 0.58
CA GLN A 74 2.69 3.53 0.55
C GLN A 74 1.33 4.17 0.82
N ASN A 75 1.24 5.03 1.84
CA ASN A 75 0.00 5.75 2.16
C ASN A 75 -0.45 6.69 1.05
N LYS A 76 0.50 7.39 0.38
CA LYS A 76 0.19 8.21 -0.80
C LYS A 76 -0.47 7.37 -1.89
N ARG A 77 0.07 6.18 -2.19
CA ARG A 77 -0.50 5.27 -3.18
C ARG A 77 -1.91 4.81 -2.80
N HIS A 78 -2.15 4.45 -1.54
CA HIS A 78 -3.48 4.02 -1.10
C HIS A 78 -4.51 5.16 -1.11
N LYS A 79 -4.07 6.42 -1.01
CA LYS A 79 -4.94 7.60 -1.11
C LYS A 79 -5.34 7.95 -2.54
N VAL A 80 -4.56 7.53 -3.54
CA VAL A 80 -4.96 7.65 -4.94
C VAL A 80 -6.05 6.59 -5.20
N LYS A 81 -7.29 6.91 -4.81
CA LYS A 81 -8.45 6.09 -5.11
C LYS A 81 -8.67 6.15 -6.62
N GLN A 82 -8.48 5.03 -7.32
CA GLN A 82 -8.86 4.97 -8.73
C GLN A 82 -10.38 5.11 -8.81
N LEU A 83 -10.86 6.01 -9.66
CA LEU A 83 -12.28 6.14 -9.96
C LEU A 83 -12.75 4.81 -10.53
N THR A 84 -13.69 4.18 -9.83
CA THR A 84 -14.31 2.95 -10.34
C THR A 84 -15.32 3.32 -11.43
N MET A 85 -15.68 2.37 -12.30
CA MET A 85 -16.75 2.60 -13.29
C MET A 85 -18.07 2.99 -12.63
N ALA A 86 -18.34 2.51 -11.41
CA ALA A 86 -19.48 2.93 -10.62
C ALA A 86 -19.39 4.39 -10.16
N ASP A 87 -18.19 4.87 -9.81
CA ASP A 87 -17.97 6.29 -9.48
C ASP A 87 -18.16 7.17 -10.72
N LEU A 88 -17.71 6.72 -11.89
CA LEU A 88 -17.92 7.42 -13.16
C LEU A 88 -19.40 7.50 -13.55
N ALA A 89 -20.14 6.38 -13.47
CA ALA A 89 -21.57 6.35 -13.77
C ALA A 89 -22.38 7.32 -12.88
N LYS A 90 -22.07 7.36 -11.57
CA LYS A 90 -22.69 8.32 -10.64
C LYS A 90 -22.37 9.77 -10.99
N MET A 91 -21.14 10.05 -11.42
CA MET A 91 -20.77 11.40 -11.86
C MET A 91 -21.53 11.81 -13.13
N THR A 92 -21.73 10.89 -14.07
CA THR A 92 -22.54 11.15 -15.28
C THR A 92 -24.01 11.38 -14.93
N GLU A 93 -24.61 10.55 -14.08
CA GLU A 93 -26.00 10.74 -13.62
C GLU A 93 -26.19 12.08 -12.89
N GLN A 94 -25.23 12.49 -12.07
CA GLN A 94 -25.26 13.80 -11.40
C GLN A 94 -25.14 14.96 -12.40
N ALA A 95 -24.24 14.85 -13.38
CA ALA A 95 -24.07 15.86 -14.42
C ALA A 95 -25.33 16.01 -15.28
N ASP A 96 -25.94 14.90 -15.71
CA ASP A 96 -27.17 14.90 -16.50
C ASP A 96 -28.32 15.56 -15.74
N LYS A 97 -28.43 15.29 -14.42
CA LYS A 97 -29.45 15.89 -13.56
C LYS A 97 -29.25 17.40 -13.35
N GLU A 98 -28.02 17.84 -13.12
CA GLU A 98 -27.72 19.27 -13.00
C GLU A 98 -27.91 20.03 -14.33
N LEU A 99 -27.68 19.37 -15.46
CA LEU A 99 -27.96 19.93 -16.79
C LEU A 99 -29.47 20.01 -17.08
N SER A 100 -30.26 19.01 -16.67
CA SER A 100 -31.71 19.04 -16.86
C SER A 100 -32.40 20.07 -15.96
N ASP A 101 -31.95 20.22 -14.72
CA ASP A 101 -32.58 21.14 -13.76
C ASP A 101 -32.26 22.62 -14.08
N ASN A 102 -31.09 22.92 -14.67
CA ASN A 102 -30.73 24.28 -15.08
C ASN A 102 -31.40 24.75 -16.39
N HIS A 103 -32.03 23.87 -17.16
CA HIS A 103 -32.76 24.25 -18.38
C HIS A 103 -34.19 24.79 -18.10
N VAL A 104 -34.69 24.64 -16.87
CA VAL A 104 -36.06 25.06 -16.48
C VAL A 104 -36.09 26.47 -15.86
N GLY A 105 -34.94 27.10 -15.60
CA GLY A 105 -34.84 28.40 -14.92
C GLY A 105 -34.72 29.63 -15.82
N GLY A 106 -35.03 29.51 -17.11
CA GLY A 106 -34.87 30.58 -18.10
C GLY A 106 -36.13 30.86 -18.90
N GLU A 107 -37.19 31.33 -18.22
CA GLU A 107 -38.29 32.10 -18.83
C GLU A 107 -38.55 33.36 -18.00
#